data_AF-A0A2D4EPX7-F1
#
_entry.id   AF-A0A2D4EPX7-F1
#
_cell.length_a   1.000
_cell.length_b   1.000
_cell.length_c   1.000
_cell.angle_alpha   90.00
_cell.angle_beta   90.00
_cell.angle_gamma   90.00
#
_symmetry.space_group_name_H-M   'P 1'
#
loop_
_entity.id
_entity.type
_entity.pdbx_description
1 polymer ?
#
loop_
_entity_poly.entity_id
_entity_poly.type
_entity_poly.pdbx_seq_one_letter_code
_entity_poly.pdbx_strand_id
1 'polypeptide(L)'
;MAKPYEFNWQKPVPSFLQDGAIFDRYEEESSVFEPGCFFKVDEFGFFLSWKSEGKEGQVLECSLINSIRFGAVPKDPKILAALEAVSKAENELEGRIVCVCSGTDLVNINFTYMVAESTEDAKQWIDGLRSITGNFRANNVCPTTCLKKHWMKLAFLTNTNGKIPVRSITRTFASGKTEKVIFQALKELGLPSGKNDEIEPSAFTFEKFYELTQKICPRTDIEELFRKINGDKTDYLTVDQLVSFLNEVSFFIH
;
A
#
# COMPACT_ATOMS: atom_id res chain seq x y z
N MET A 1 -0.48 36.34 -17.05
CA MET A 1 -0.93 34.94 -16.97
C MET A 1 -0.40 34.37 -15.67
N ALA A 2 -1.27 33.86 -14.79
CA ALA A 2 -0.81 33.11 -13.62
C ALA A 2 -0.12 31.82 -14.10
N LYS A 3 0.98 31.40 -13.45
CA LYS A 3 1.55 30.09 -13.72
C LYS A 3 0.47 29.02 -13.43
N PRO A 4 0.24 28.05 -14.32
CA PRO A 4 -0.66 26.95 -14.03
C PRO A 4 -0.18 26.24 -12.77
N TYR A 5 -1.09 26.03 -11.82
CA TYR A 5 -0.80 25.29 -10.61
C TYR A 5 -0.66 23.81 -10.97
N GLU A 6 0.51 23.23 -10.70
CA GLU A 6 0.75 21.80 -10.87
C GLU A 6 0.52 21.12 -9.52
N PHE A 7 -0.54 20.31 -9.44
CA PHE A 7 -0.80 19.51 -8.24
C PHE A 7 0.25 18.40 -8.11
N ASN A 8 1.29 18.67 -7.33
CA ASN A 8 2.27 17.67 -6.97
C ASN A 8 1.98 17.11 -5.57
N TRP A 9 1.41 15.90 -5.55
CA TRP A 9 1.17 15.12 -4.33
C TRP A 9 2.35 14.24 -3.96
N GLN A 10 3.30 13.99 -4.86
CA GLN A 10 4.40 13.07 -4.59
C GLN A 10 5.45 13.77 -3.74
N LYS A 11 5.77 13.14 -2.60
CA LYS A 11 6.97 13.46 -1.85
C LYS A 11 8.07 12.49 -2.30
N PRO A 12 9.28 12.97 -2.63
CA PRO A 12 10.40 12.09 -2.93
C PRO A 12 10.62 11.13 -1.77
N VAL A 13 10.60 9.82 -2.06
CA VAL A 13 10.92 8.79 -1.07
C VAL A 13 12.43 8.58 -1.09
N PRO A 14 13.15 8.78 0.04
CA PRO A 14 14.57 8.51 0.13
C PRO A 14 14.94 7.11 -0.41
N SER A 15 16.01 7.01 -1.20
CA SER A 15 16.36 5.75 -1.88
C SER A 15 16.57 4.61 -0.90
N PHE A 16 17.22 4.85 0.24
CA PHE A 16 17.46 3.81 1.25
C PHE A 16 16.16 3.21 1.82
N LEU A 17 15.03 3.95 1.83
CA LEU A 17 13.75 3.39 2.22
C LEU A 17 13.17 2.48 1.13
N GLN A 18 13.44 2.78 -0.14
CA GLN A 18 13.00 1.96 -1.28
C GLN A 18 13.88 0.72 -1.46
N ASP A 19 15.20 0.89 -1.31
CA ASP A 19 16.18 -0.19 -1.29
C ASP A 19 15.90 -1.16 -0.14
N GLY A 20 15.39 -0.63 0.99
CA GLY A 20 14.97 -1.40 2.15
C GLY A 20 16.14 -1.83 3.05
N ALA A 21 15.80 -2.32 4.24
CA ALA A 21 16.78 -2.85 5.20
C ALA A 21 16.15 -3.92 6.09
N ILE A 22 17.00 -4.73 6.72
CA ILE A 22 16.59 -5.80 7.63
C ILE A 22 16.46 -5.22 9.04
N PHE A 23 15.34 -5.53 9.70
CA PHE A 23 15.08 -5.20 11.10
C PHE A 23 14.51 -6.41 11.81
N ASP A 24 14.74 -6.52 13.11
CA ASP A 24 13.87 -7.36 13.94
C ASP A 24 12.62 -6.58 14.32
N ARG A 25 11.45 -7.20 14.27
CA ARG A 25 10.18 -6.56 14.61
C ARG A 25 9.62 -7.16 15.89
N TYR A 26 9.00 -6.33 16.73
CA TYR A 26 8.17 -6.83 17.82
C TYR A 26 6.93 -5.97 18.07
N GLU A 27 5.98 -6.58 18.78
CA GLU A 27 4.78 -5.95 19.32
C GLU A 27 4.64 -6.32 20.80
N GLU A 28 4.51 -5.32 21.67
CA GLU A 28 4.43 -5.54 23.12
C GLU A 28 3.06 -6.08 23.55
N GLU A 29 1.96 -5.61 22.95
CA GLU A 29 0.61 -6.01 23.34
C GLU A 29 0.29 -7.48 23.03
N SER A 30 0.86 -7.99 21.93
CA SER A 30 0.67 -9.36 21.46
C SER A 30 1.82 -10.29 21.85
N SER A 31 2.88 -9.77 22.50
CA SER A 31 4.15 -10.45 22.77
C SER A 31 4.72 -11.17 21.53
N VAL A 32 4.56 -10.58 20.35
CA VAL A 32 5.05 -11.13 19.08
C VAL A 32 6.45 -10.60 18.80
N PHE A 33 7.36 -11.50 18.44
CA PHE A 33 8.69 -11.20 17.95
C PHE A 33 8.90 -11.87 16.59
N GLU A 34 9.45 -11.13 15.64
CA GLU A 34 9.67 -11.56 14.26
C GLU A 34 11.06 -11.08 13.78
N PRO A 35 12.07 -11.97 13.78
CA PRO A 35 13.42 -11.57 13.41
C PRO A 35 13.60 -11.44 11.89
N GLY A 36 14.58 -10.65 11.48
CA GLY A 36 15.03 -10.61 10.08
C GLY A 36 13.98 -10.14 9.08
N CYS A 37 13.10 -9.23 9.47
CA CYS A 37 12.08 -8.64 8.60
C CYS A 37 12.74 -7.67 7.61
N PHE A 38 12.55 -7.89 6.31
CA PHE A 38 12.96 -6.93 5.29
C PHE A 38 11.90 -5.84 5.14
N PHE A 39 12.18 -4.65 5.68
CA PHE A 39 11.32 -3.48 5.57
C PHE A 39 11.67 -2.65 4.33
N LYS A 40 10.65 -2.11 3.67
CA LYS A 40 10.81 -1.13 2.59
C LYS A 40 9.58 -0.24 2.42
N VAL A 41 9.78 0.92 1.82
CA VAL A 41 8.73 1.86 1.41
C VAL A 41 8.60 1.82 -0.12
N ASP A 42 7.38 1.87 -0.63
CA ASP A 42 7.17 1.96 -2.08
C ASP A 42 7.56 3.32 -2.68
N GLU A 43 7.71 3.34 -4.00
CA GLU A 43 8.12 4.51 -4.79
C GLU A 43 7.22 5.76 -4.63
N PHE A 44 5.97 5.60 -4.17
CA PHE A 44 5.01 6.68 -3.93
C PHE A 44 4.86 7.06 -2.46
N GLY A 45 5.49 6.30 -1.54
CA GLY A 45 5.35 6.50 -0.11
C GLY A 45 3.96 6.17 0.42
N PHE A 46 3.23 5.24 -0.22
CA PHE A 46 1.91 4.82 0.26
C PHE A 46 1.99 3.84 1.41
N PHE A 47 2.99 2.97 1.40
CA PHE A 47 3.08 1.81 2.26
C PHE A 47 4.51 1.59 2.77
N LEU A 48 4.60 1.32 4.07
CA LEU A 48 5.72 0.61 4.68
C LEU A 48 5.36 -0.87 4.67
N SER A 49 6.11 -1.69 3.95
CA SER A 49 5.89 -3.13 3.83
C SER A 49 7.05 -3.91 4.43
N TRP A 50 6.76 -5.11 4.96
CA TRP A 50 7.79 -6.02 5.43
C TRP A 50 7.42 -7.48 5.25
N LYS A 51 8.45 -8.32 5.24
CA LYS A 51 8.33 -9.78 5.22
C LYS A 51 9.56 -10.41 5.88
N SER A 52 9.37 -11.46 6.66
CA SER A 52 10.43 -12.35 7.12
C SER A 52 10.29 -13.76 6.52
N GLU A 53 11.32 -14.58 6.68
CA GLU A 53 11.32 -15.96 6.19
C GLU A 53 10.19 -16.77 6.83
N GLY A 54 9.42 -17.49 6.00
CA GLY A 54 8.31 -18.32 6.47
C GLY A 54 7.08 -17.55 6.98
N LYS A 55 7.04 -16.22 6.83
CA LYS A 55 5.89 -15.37 7.18
C LYS A 55 5.22 -14.77 5.95
N GLU A 56 3.98 -14.34 6.15
CA GLU A 56 3.22 -13.61 5.13
C GLU A 56 3.76 -12.18 5.00
N GLY A 57 3.58 -11.58 3.82
CA GLY A 57 3.90 -10.19 3.57
C GLY A 57 2.91 -9.29 4.30
N GLN A 58 3.43 -8.29 4.98
CA GLN A 58 2.66 -7.34 5.77
C GLN A 58 2.86 -5.91 5.27
N VAL A 59 1.89 -5.06 5.56
CA VAL A 59 1.87 -3.70 5.07
C VAL A 59 1.18 -2.76 6.05
N LEU A 60 1.79 -1.59 6.25
CA LEU A 60 1.26 -0.46 6.97
C LEU A 60 1.08 0.71 6.01
N GLU A 61 -0.11 1.29 6.00
CA GLU A 61 -0.41 2.47 5.18
C GLU A 61 0.20 3.72 5.83
N CYS A 62 1.08 4.42 5.10
CA CYS A 62 1.82 5.56 5.63
C CYS A 62 0.92 6.75 6.03
N SER A 63 -0.27 6.87 5.43
CA SER A 63 -1.25 7.89 5.83
C SER A 63 -1.92 7.60 7.17
N LEU A 64 -1.79 6.39 7.72
CA LEU A 64 -2.24 6.04 9.07
C LEU A 64 -1.15 6.21 10.12
N ILE A 65 0.07 6.62 9.74
CA ILE A 65 1.16 6.85 10.68
C ILE A 65 0.97 8.21 11.34
N ASN A 66 0.77 8.17 12.65
CA ASN A 66 0.57 9.36 13.48
C ASN A 66 1.90 9.91 14.01
N SER A 67 2.87 9.02 14.29
CA SER A 67 4.16 9.40 14.87
C SER A 67 5.22 8.34 14.58
N ILE A 68 6.45 8.79 14.38
CA ILE A 68 7.65 7.94 14.31
C ILE A 68 8.66 8.52 15.30
N ARG A 69 9.23 7.68 16.16
CA ARG A 69 10.15 8.10 17.23
C ARG A 69 11.09 6.98 17.62
N PHE A 70 12.10 7.30 18.43
CA PHE A 70 12.86 6.27 19.14
C PHE A 70 11.94 5.53 20.11
N GLY A 71 12.00 4.20 20.08
CA GLY A 71 11.34 3.33 21.04
C GLY A 71 12.17 3.19 22.32
N ALA A 72 11.49 2.89 23.42
CA ALA A 72 12.16 2.47 24.64
C ALA A 72 12.52 0.98 24.54
N VAL A 73 13.50 0.56 25.34
CA VAL A 73 13.82 -0.86 25.52
C VAL A 73 12.57 -1.60 26.00
N PRO A 74 12.18 -2.73 25.36
CA PRO A 74 10.96 -3.44 25.72
C PRO A 74 11.04 -3.97 27.16
N LYS A 75 9.91 -3.98 27.85
CA LYS A 75 9.82 -4.47 29.24
C LYS A 75 9.39 -5.93 29.33
N ASP A 76 8.87 -6.51 28.25
CA ASP A 76 8.44 -7.90 28.21
C ASP A 76 9.68 -8.82 28.23
N PRO A 77 9.85 -9.68 29.27
CA PRO A 77 10.98 -10.60 29.37
C PRO A 77 11.11 -11.57 28.19
N LYS A 78 10.00 -11.94 27.54
CA LYS A 78 10.01 -12.85 26.38
C LYS A 78 10.60 -12.15 25.16
N ILE A 79 10.26 -10.88 24.95
CA ILE A 79 10.80 -10.08 23.84
C ILE A 79 12.28 -9.81 24.07
N LEU A 80 12.67 -9.45 25.30
CA LEU A 80 14.08 -9.25 25.67
C LEU A 80 14.91 -10.52 25.41
N ALA A 81 14.47 -11.67 25.91
CA ALA A 81 15.16 -12.94 25.68
C ALA A 81 15.25 -13.31 24.19
N ALA A 82 14.23 -12.97 23.40
CA ALA A 82 14.25 -13.21 21.96
C ALA A 82 15.24 -12.29 21.22
N LEU A 83 15.31 -11.00 21.60
CA LEU A 83 16.28 -10.04 21.07
C LEU A 83 17.72 -10.44 21.41
N GLU A 84 17.96 -10.88 22.65
CA GLU A 84 19.27 -11.38 23.10
C GLU A 84 19.70 -12.64 22.32
N ALA A 85 18.76 -13.51 21.96
CA ALA A 85 19.06 -14.72 21.20
C ALA A 85 19.46 -14.46 19.74
N VAL A 86 18.97 -13.36 19.14
CA VAL A 86 19.22 -13.01 17.73
C VAL A 86 20.41 -12.07 17.59
N SER A 87 20.54 -11.10 18.50
CA SER A 87 21.71 -10.21 18.55
C SER A 87 22.90 -10.96 19.16
N LYS A 88 23.76 -11.54 18.31
CA LYS A 88 25.03 -12.21 18.73
C LYS A 88 26.03 -11.29 19.46
N ALA A 89 25.69 -10.03 19.68
CA ALA A 89 26.47 -9.07 20.41
C ALA A 89 25.65 -8.59 21.61
N GLU A 90 26.34 -8.42 22.74
CA GLU A 90 25.91 -7.71 23.96
C GLU A 90 25.61 -6.22 23.65
N ASN A 91 24.71 -5.98 22.70
CA ASN A 91 24.47 -4.66 22.13
C ASN A 91 23.42 -3.92 22.95
N GLU A 92 23.81 -2.72 23.38
CA GLU A 92 22.93 -1.70 23.92
C GLU A 92 21.76 -1.45 22.95
N LEU A 93 20.54 -1.83 23.33
CA LEU A 93 19.32 -1.60 22.55
C LEU A 93 18.95 -0.10 22.49
N GLU A 94 19.55 0.70 23.36
CA GLU A 94 19.29 2.13 23.45
C GLU A 94 19.62 2.83 22.12
N GLY A 95 18.70 3.65 21.63
CA GLY A 95 18.86 4.37 20.37
C GLY A 95 18.69 3.54 19.09
N ARG A 96 18.52 2.21 19.17
CA ARG A 96 18.36 1.33 17.98
C ARG A 96 16.91 1.02 17.62
N ILE A 97 15.97 1.32 18.50
CA ILE A 97 14.57 0.95 18.33
C ILE A 97 13.83 2.09 17.63
N VAL A 98 13.23 1.81 16.48
CA VAL A 98 12.29 2.69 15.78
C VAL A 98 10.88 2.27 16.17
N CYS A 99 10.11 3.21 16.72
CA CYS A 99 8.71 3.03 17.08
C CYS A 99 7.82 3.76 16.07
N VAL A 100 7.05 2.99 15.30
CA VAL A 100 6.05 3.49 14.34
C VAL A 100 4.67 3.38 14.99
N CYS A 101 4.04 4.53 15.22
CA CYS A 101 2.70 4.61 15.80
C CYS A 101 1.69 4.85 14.70
N SER A 102 0.72 3.97 14.56
CA SER A 102 -0.31 4.07 13.53
C SER A 102 -1.70 3.85 14.09
N GLY A 103 -2.71 4.44 13.46
CA GLY A 103 -4.08 4.28 13.91
C GLY A 103 -5.06 4.87 12.92
N THR A 104 -6.27 4.33 12.89
CA THR A 104 -7.40 4.91 12.13
C THR A 104 -8.03 6.08 12.85
N ASP A 105 -7.78 6.20 14.15
CA ASP A 105 -8.27 7.26 15.02
C ASP A 105 -7.24 7.57 16.13
N LEU A 106 -7.58 8.52 17.00
CA LEU A 106 -6.69 9.01 18.06
C LEU A 106 -6.65 8.10 19.31
N VAL A 107 -7.47 7.05 19.35
CA VAL A 107 -7.64 6.17 20.52
C VAL A 107 -7.04 4.80 20.24
N ASN A 108 -7.36 4.21 19.09
CA ASN A 108 -6.91 2.90 18.66
C ASN A 108 -5.56 3.03 17.93
N ILE A 109 -4.50 3.16 18.72
CA ILE A 109 -3.12 3.30 18.23
C ILE A 109 -2.40 1.95 18.35
N ASN A 110 -1.87 1.47 17.23
CA ASN A 110 -0.98 0.33 17.14
C ASN A 110 0.49 0.79 17.16
N PHE A 111 1.33 0.05 17.88
CA PHE A 111 2.77 0.27 17.95
C PHE A 111 3.51 -0.84 17.22
N THR A 112 4.26 -0.49 16.18
CA THR A 112 5.20 -1.40 15.51
C THR A 112 6.61 -0.97 15.86
N TYR A 113 7.36 -1.87 16.48
CA TYR A 113 8.75 -1.62 16.84
C TYR A 113 9.68 -2.34 15.87
N MET A 114 10.68 -1.63 15.36
CA MET A 114 11.72 -2.14 14.48
C MET A 114 13.08 -1.93 15.15
N VAL A 115 13.87 -2.97 15.31
CA VAL A 115 15.20 -2.92 15.90
C VAL A 115 16.22 -2.89 14.77
N ALA A 116 16.88 -1.74 14.61
CA ALA A 116 17.89 -1.53 13.57
C ALA A 116 19.21 -2.21 13.96
N GLU A 117 20.13 -2.37 13.01
CA GLU A 117 21.48 -2.90 13.25
C GLU A 117 22.37 -1.92 14.04
N SER A 118 22.20 -0.62 13.83
CA SER A 118 22.95 0.45 14.50
C SER A 118 22.05 1.62 14.92
N THR A 119 22.57 2.52 15.78
CA THR A 119 21.84 3.73 16.17
C THR A 119 21.69 4.72 15.01
N GLU A 120 22.67 4.70 14.11
CA GLU A 120 22.74 5.47 12.88
C GLU A 120 21.64 5.05 11.92
N ASP A 121 21.45 3.74 11.73
CA ASP A 121 20.37 3.20 10.89
C ASP A 121 19.01 3.53 11.47
N ALA A 122 18.82 3.39 12.78
CA ALA A 122 17.57 3.75 13.45
C ALA A 122 17.24 5.23 13.24
N LYS A 123 18.23 6.11 13.43
CA LYS A 123 18.08 7.56 13.20
C LYS A 123 17.76 7.86 11.74
N GLN A 124 18.48 7.26 10.80
CA GLN A 124 18.27 7.45 9.37
C GLN A 124 16.85 7.05 8.96
N TRP A 125 16.37 5.90 9.44
CA TRP A 125 15.02 5.43 9.17
C TRP A 125 13.93 6.28 9.82
N ILE A 126 14.14 6.76 11.05
CA ILE A 126 13.22 7.71 11.71
C ILE A 126 13.08 8.98 10.87
N ASP A 127 14.19 9.60 10.49
CA ASP A 127 14.18 10.86 9.73
C ASP A 127 13.61 10.66 8.32
N GLY A 128 13.94 9.53 7.67
CA GLY A 128 13.39 9.14 6.38
C GLY A 128 11.88 8.97 6.41
N LEU A 129 11.35 8.15 7.32
CA LEU A 129 9.92 7.91 7.44
C LEU A 129 9.17 9.19 7.82
N ARG A 130 9.76 10.06 8.66
CA ARG A 130 9.19 11.38 9.00
C ARG A 130 9.08 12.30 7.77
N SER A 131 10.02 12.23 6.84
CA SER A 131 10.01 13.08 5.65
C SER A 131 8.79 12.80 4.73
N ILE A 132 8.38 11.53 4.64
CA ILE A 132 7.29 11.08 3.76
C ILE A 132 5.91 11.07 4.45
N THR A 133 5.87 10.94 5.77
CA THR A 133 4.62 11.00 6.54
C THR A 133 4.02 12.42 6.54
N GLY A 134 2.73 12.52 6.92
CA GLY A 134 1.99 13.79 6.86
C GLY A 134 1.79 14.34 5.45
N ASN A 135 1.79 13.48 4.42
CA ASN A 135 1.51 13.89 3.04
C ASN A 135 -0.01 14.04 2.79
N PHE A 136 -0.61 15.12 3.29
CA PHE A 136 -2.05 15.36 3.14
C PHE A 136 -2.50 15.52 1.68
N ARG A 137 -1.59 15.85 0.75
CA ARG A 137 -1.90 15.91 -0.68
C ARG A 137 -2.18 14.52 -1.26
N ALA A 138 -1.54 13.47 -0.75
CA ALA A 138 -1.81 12.09 -1.16
C ALA A 138 -3.26 11.65 -0.87
N ASN A 139 -3.98 12.34 0.01
CA ASN A 139 -5.40 12.09 0.26
C ASN A 139 -6.32 12.60 -0.85
N ASN A 140 -5.79 13.42 -1.79
CA ASN A 140 -6.55 14.06 -2.85
C ASN A 140 -6.13 13.56 -4.25
N VAL A 141 -5.54 12.37 -4.32
CA VAL A 141 -5.14 11.76 -5.59
C VAL A 141 -6.35 11.32 -6.41
N CYS A 142 -6.17 11.23 -7.73
CA CYS A 142 -7.26 10.85 -8.63
C CYS A 142 -7.68 9.38 -8.44
N PRO A 143 -8.89 8.98 -8.90
CA PRO A 143 -9.39 7.61 -8.76
C PRO A 143 -8.44 6.53 -9.30
N THR A 144 -7.75 6.79 -10.40
CA THR A 144 -6.77 5.86 -10.97
C THR A 144 -5.60 5.61 -10.01
N THR A 145 -5.11 6.65 -9.35
CA THR A 145 -4.06 6.52 -8.32
C THR A 145 -4.58 5.79 -7.09
N CYS A 146 -5.84 6.02 -6.68
CA CYS A 146 -6.47 5.24 -5.60
C CYS A 146 -6.53 3.74 -5.95
N LEU A 147 -6.90 3.39 -7.19
CA LEU A 147 -6.87 2.00 -7.67
C LEU A 147 -5.46 1.43 -7.68
N LYS A 148 -4.46 2.21 -8.12
CA LYS A 148 -3.05 1.80 -8.10
C LYS A 148 -2.59 1.52 -6.67
N LYS A 149 -2.91 2.38 -5.71
CA LYS A 149 -2.63 2.16 -4.28
C LYS A 149 -3.26 0.85 -3.78
N HIS A 150 -4.50 0.56 -4.18
CA HIS A 150 -5.18 -0.68 -3.78
C HIS A 150 -4.53 -1.93 -4.38
N TRP A 151 -4.15 -1.88 -5.66
CA TRP A 151 -3.37 -2.93 -6.30
C TRP A 151 -2.04 -3.19 -5.59
N MET A 152 -1.28 -2.14 -5.27
CA MET A 152 0.00 -2.26 -4.56
C MET A 152 -0.18 -2.95 -3.20
N LYS A 153 -1.22 -2.57 -2.45
CA LYS A 153 -1.56 -3.24 -1.18
C LYS A 153 -1.75 -4.75 -1.36
N LEU A 154 -2.50 -5.17 -2.37
CA LEU A 154 -2.71 -6.59 -2.67
C LEU A 154 -1.41 -7.28 -3.08
N ALA A 155 -0.56 -6.61 -3.86
CA ALA A 155 0.73 -7.15 -4.28
C ALA A 155 1.71 -7.35 -3.11
N PHE A 156 1.61 -6.55 -2.05
CA PHE A 156 2.44 -6.70 -0.84
C PHE A 156 1.92 -7.76 0.14
N LEU A 157 0.62 -8.05 0.12
CA LEU A 157 -0.01 -9.06 0.97
C LEU A 157 0.18 -10.48 0.42
N THR A 158 1.44 -10.93 0.38
CA THR A 158 1.81 -12.27 -0.09
C THR A 158 1.68 -13.32 1.01
N ASN A 159 1.45 -14.58 0.65
CA ASN A 159 1.59 -15.71 1.58
C ASN A 159 3.06 -16.00 1.94
N THR A 160 3.27 -17.06 2.71
CA THR A 160 4.60 -17.58 3.07
C THR A 160 5.46 -17.92 1.84
N ASN A 161 4.86 -18.38 0.75
CA ASN A 161 5.53 -18.67 -0.53
C ASN A 161 5.91 -17.40 -1.32
N GLY A 162 5.55 -16.19 -0.86
CA GLY A 162 5.80 -14.94 -1.58
C GLY A 162 4.86 -14.68 -2.76
N LYS A 163 3.74 -15.39 -2.82
CA LYS A 163 2.72 -15.26 -3.87
C LYS A 163 1.47 -14.59 -3.34
N ILE A 164 0.68 -13.98 -4.24
CA ILE A 164 -0.55 -13.28 -3.90
C ILE A 164 -1.69 -14.31 -3.82
N PRO A 165 -2.33 -14.52 -2.65
CA PRO A 165 -3.43 -15.47 -2.56
C PRO A 165 -4.66 -14.96 -3.31
N VAL A 166 -5.30 -15.79 -4.13
CA VAL A 166 -6.55 -15.41 -4.82
C VAL A 166 -7.63 -14.99 -3.82
N ARG A 167 -7.66 -15.59 -2.63
CA ARG A 167 -8.59 -15.20 -1.55
C ARG A 167 -8.47 -13.74 -1.11
N SER A 168 -7.26 -13.18 -1.16
CA SER A 168 -7.04 -11.76 -0.81
C SER A 168 -7.72 -10.84 -1.84
N ILE A 169 -7.71 -11.24 -3.11
CA ILE A 169 -8.40 -10.54 -4.20
C ILE A 169 -9.92 -10.71 -4.06
N THR A 170 -10.43 -11.93 -3.80
CA THR A 170 -11.87 -12.13 -3.67
C THR A 170 -12.47 -11.32 -2.52
N ARG A 171 -11.79 -11.28 -1.37
CA ARG A 171 -12.19 -10.46 -0.21
C ARG A 171 -12.31 -8.97 -0.54
N THR A 172 -11.46 -8.47 -1.44
CA THR A 172 -11.48 -7.07 -1.87
C THR A 172 -12.76 -6.69 -2.59
N PHE A 173 -13.31 -7.60 -3.40
CA PHE A 173 -14.51 -7.35 -4.20
C PHE A 173 -15.79 -7.98 -3.63
N ALA A 174 -15.70 -8.62 -2.45
CA ALA A 174 -16.79 -9.41 -1.86
C ALA A 174 -18.04 -8.59 -1.49
N SER A 175 -17.91 -7.28 -1.28
CA SER A 175 -19.04 -6.40 -0.98
C SER A 175 -19.95 -6.14 -2.19
N GLY A 176 -19.47 -6.34 -3.41
CA GLY A 176 -20.18 -5.98 -4.65
C GLY A 176 -20.53 -7.15 -5.56
N LYS A 177 -19.79 -8.27 -5.50
CA LYS A 177 -19.97 -9.43 -6.37
C LYS A 177 -19.73 -10.75 -5.63
N THR A 178 -20.33 -11.83 -6.14
CA THR A 178 -20.10 -13.18 -5.61
C THR A 178 -18.70 -13.67 -5.98
N GLU A 179 -18.11 -14.54 -5.15
CA GLU A 179 -16.78 -15.14 -5.43
C GLU A 179 -16.72 -15.79 -6.82
N LYS A 180 -17.83 -16.41 -7.26
CA LYS A 180 -17.93 -17.06 -8.58
C LYS A 180 -17.68 -16.08 -9.73
N VAL A 181 -18.20 -14.85 -9.65
CA VAL A 181 -17.99 -13.82 -10.67
C VAL A 181 -16.53 -13.37 -10.67
N ILE A 182 -15.92 -13.23 -9.49
CA ILE A 182 -14.53 -12.82 -9.35
C ILE A 182 -13.59 -13.88 -9.95
N PHE A 183 -13.81 -15.17 -9.64
CA PHE A 183 -13.03 -16.27 -10.23
C PHE A 183 -13.16 -16.33 -11.75
N GLN A 184 -14.37 -16.13 -12.28
CA GLN A 184 -14.58 -16.09 -13.73
C GLN A 184 -13.82 -14.93 -14.38
N ALA A 185 -13.84 -13.74 -13.78
CA ALA A 185 -13.09 -12.59 -14.28
C ALA A 185 -11.57 -12.82 -14.24
N LEU A 186 -11.04 -13.42 -13.17
CA LEU A 186 -9.62 -13.81 -13.09
C LEU A 186 -9.24 -14.79 -14.20
N LYS A 187 -10.08 -15.81 -14.43
CA LYS A 187 -9.88 -16.82 -15.48
C LYS A 187 -9.84 -16.17 -16.87
N GLU A 188 -10.74 -15.24 -17.17
CA GLU A 188 -10.76 -14.51 -18.44
C GLU A 188 -9.53 -13.65 -18.67
N LEU A 189 -8.91 -13.16 -17.59
CA LEU A 189 -7.67 -12.40 -17.64
C LEU A 189 -6.42 -13.28 -17.72
N GLY A 190 -6.59 -14.61 -17.70
CA GLY A 190 -5.49 -15.58 -17.70
C GLY A 190 -4.77 -15.68 -16.36
N LEU A 191 -5.41 -15.25 -15.27
CA LEU A 191 -4.86 -15.34 -13.93
C LEU A 191 -5.34 -16.63 -13.22
N PRO A 192 -4.58 -17.15 -12.24
CA PRO A 192 -5.06 -18.21 -11.37
C PRO A 192 -6.39 -17.83 -10.71
N SER A 193 -7.35 -18.75 -10.74
CA SER A 193 -8.75 -18.47 -10.43
C SER A 193 -9.39 -19.46 -9.46
N GLY A 194 -8.64 -20.46 -8.99
CA GLY A 194 -9.08 -21.37 -7.94
C GLY A 194 -9.09 -20.68 -6.57
N LYS A 195 -9.97 -21.15 -5.68
CA LYS A 195 -10.12 -20.59 -4.33
C LYS A 195 -8.85 -20.64 -3.48
N ASN A 196 -7.94 -21.56 -3.76
CA ASN A 196 -6.67 -21.73 -3.04
C ASN A 196 -5.47 -21.46 -3.94
N ASP A 197 -5.70 -20.92 -5.13
CA ASP A 197 -4.62 -20.61 -6.06
C ASP A 197 -3.85 -19.39 -5.57
N GLU A 198 -2.63 -19.29 -6.08
CA GLU A 198 -1.67 -18.26 -5.75
C GLU A 198 -1.16 -17.63 -7.05
N ILE A 199 -1.04 -16.31 -7.07
CA ILE A 199 -0.62 -15.55 -8.24
C ILE A 199 0.81 -15.07 -8.04
N GLU A 200 1.65 -15.28 -9.05
CA GLU A 200 3.00 -14.73 -9.07
C GLU A 200 2.94 -13.19 -9.11
N PRO A 201 3.69 -12.45 -8.27
CA PRO A 201 3.61 -10.99 -8.25
C PRO A 201 3.86 -10.33 -9.62
N SER A 202 4.75 -10.90 -10.42
CA SER A 202 5.05 -10.43 -11.78
C SER A 202 3.90 -10.61 -12.77
N ALA A 203 3.00 -11.57 -12.53
CA ALA A 203 1.81 -11.79 -13.36
C ALA A 203 0.65 -10.85 -12.99
N PHE A 204 0.65 -10.31 -11.77
CA PHE A 204 -0.40 -9.43 -11.27
C PHE A 204 -0.02 -7.96 -11.43
N THR A 205 0.06 -7.48 -12.67
CA THR A 205 0.40 -6.07 -12.96
C THR A 205 -0.77 -5.12 -12.69
N PHE A 206 -0.50 -3.82 -12.66
CA PHE A 206 -1.54 -2.81 -12.49
C PHE A 206 -2.57 -2.85 -13.63
N GLU A 207 -2.14 -3.11 -14.86
CA GLU A 207 -3.01 -3.22 -16.04
C GLU A 207 -3.98 -4.40 -15.86
N LYS A 208 -3.48 -5.57 -15.43
CA LYS A 208 -4.32 -6.73 -15.12
C LYS A 208 -5.31 -6.44 -14.00
N PHE A 209 -4.89 -5.74 -12.95
CA PHE A 209 -5.80 -5.32 -11.89
C PHE A 209 -6.83 -4.30 -12.39
N TYR A 210 -6.45 -3.34 -13.22
CA TYR A 210 -7.35 -2.35 -13.77
C TYR A 210 -8.42 -3.00 -14.66
N GLU A 211 -8.04 -3.89 -15.58
CA GLU A 211 -8.97 -4.70 -16.37
C GLU A 211 -9.90 -5.54 -15.48
N LEU A 212 -9.38 -6.12 -14.39
CA LEU A 212 -10.18 -6.86 -13.41
C LEU A 212 -11.24 -5.96 -12.78
N THR A 213 -10.89 -4.73 -12.38
CA THR A 213 -11.85 -3.79 -11.80
C THR A 213 -12.96 -3.40 -12.79
N GLN A 214 -12.63 -3.25 -14.07
CA GLN A 214 -13.59 -2.94 -15.12
C GLN A 214 -14.56 -4.12 -15.37
N LYS A 215 -14.06 -5.37 -15.35
CA LYS A 215 -14.89 -6.57 -15.49
C LYS A 215 -15.82 -6.78 -14.28
N ILE A 216 -15.31 -6.59 -13.07
CA ILE A 216 -16.08 -6.82 -11.83
C ILE A 216 -17.07 -5.69 -11.58
N CYS A 217 -16.67 -4.45 -11.85
CA CYS A 217 -17.46 -3.25 -11.59
C CYS A 217 -17.64 -2.44 -12.90
N PRO A 218 -18.42 -2.95 -13.87
CA PRO A 218 -18.64 -2.24 -15.12
C PRO A 218 -19.31 -0.89 -14.86
N ARG A 219 -18.82 0.15 -15.55
CA ARG A 219 -19.29 1.53 -15.42
C ARG A 219 -20.28 1.88 -16.53
N THR A 220 -21.47 1.28 -16.46
CA THR A 220 -22.55 1.51 -17.44
C THR A 220 -22.98 2.98 -17.48
N ASP A 221 -22.82 3.70 -16.37
CA ASP A 221 -23.02 5.15 -16.29
C ASP A 221 -22.07 5.94 -17.20
N ILE A 222 -20.82 5.48 -17.36
CA ILE A 222 -19.87 6.08 -18.31
C ILE A 222 -20.27 5.74 -19.75
N GLU A 223 -20.75 4.52 -20.01
CA GLU A 223 -21.24 4.13 -21.33
C GLU A 223 -22.46 4.98 -21.74
N GLU A 224 -23.43 5.18 -20.84
CA GLU A 224 -24.59 6.05 -21.07
C GLU A 224 -24.18 7.50 -21.32
N LEU A 225 -23.22 8.02 -20.53
CA LEU A 225 -22.67 9.36 -20.73
C LEU A 225 -21.98 9.49 -22.09
N PHE A 226 -21.17 8.50 -22.48
CA PHE A 226 -20.52 8.46 -23.78
C PHE A 226 -21.54 8.51 -24.91
N ARG A 227 -22.60 7.68 -24.84
CA ARG A 227 -23.68 7.67 -25.83
C ARG A 227 -24.41 9.01 -25.92
N LYS A 228 -24.66 9.66 -24.78
CA LYS A 228 -25.29 10.98 -24.72
C LYS A 228 -24.45 12.06 -25.42
N ILE A 229 -23.13 12.07 -25.20
CA ILE A 229 -22.22 13.04 -25.82
C ILE A 229 -22.07 12.74 -27.32
N ASN A 230 -21.94 11.46 -27.67
CA ASN A 230 -21.67 11.06 -29.04
C ASN A 230 -22.91 11.04 -29.95
N GLY A 231 -24.09 10.87 -29.36
CA GLY A 231 -25.36 10.68 -30.08
C GLY A 231 -25.45 9.34 -30.81
N ASP A 232 -24.81 8.29 -30.28
CA ASP A 232 -24.78 6.93 -30.83
C ASP A 232 -24.26 6.80 -32.28
N LYS A 233 -23.40 7.74 -32.72
CA LYS A 233 -22.93 7.79 -34.12
C LYS A 233 -21.67 6.97 -34.38
N THR A 234 -20.77 6.87 -33.40
CA THR A 234 -19.43 6.26 -33.52
C THR A 234 -19.05 5.51 -32.23
N ASP A 235 -17.92 4.81 -32.26
CA ASP A 235 -17.29 4.13 -31.13
C ASP A 235 -16.19 4.96 -30.43
N TYR A 236 -15.99 6.22 -30.87
CA TYR A 236 -15.08 7.19 -30.26
C TYR A 236 -15.70 8.58 -30.19
N LEU A 237 -15.18 9.44 -29.30
CA LEU A 237 -15.46 10.88 -29.31
C LEU A 237 -14.45 11.62 -30.19
N THR A 238 -14.91 12.60 -30.95
CA THR A 238 -14.03 13.57 -31.61
C THR A 238 -13.45 14.54 -30.57
N VAL A 239 -12.36 15.21 -30.95
CA VAL A 239 -11.75 16.26 -30.11
C VAL A 239 -12.77 17.35 -29.78
N ASP A 240 -13.56 17.80 -30.76
CA ASP A 240 -14.57 18.84 -30.57
C ASP A 240 -15.67 18.43 -29.59
N GLN A 241 -16.15 17.18 -29.67
CA GLN A 241 -17.13 16.65 -28.72
C GLN A 241 -16.58 16.62 -27.29
N LEU A 242 -15.32 16.18 -27.13
CA LEU A 242 -14.67 16.16 -25.82
C LEU A 242 -14.47 17.57 -25.27
N VAL A 243 -14.02 18.52 -26.10
CA VAL A 243 -13.84 19.93 -25.69
C VAL A 243 -15.18 20.56 -25.31
N SER A 244 -16.25 20.32 -26.07
CA SER A 244 -17.59 20.81 -25.73
C SER A 244 -18.06 20.26 -24.38
N PHE A 245 -17.92 18.95 -24.18
CA PHE A 245 -18.24 18.29 -22.91
C PHE A 245 -17.46 18.89 -21.74
N LEU A 246 -16.14 19.07 -21.88
CA LEU A 246 -15.31 19.65 -20.84
C LEU A 246 -15.70 21.09 -20.52
N ASN A 247 -16.03 21.90 -21.53
CA ASN A 247 -16.47 23.28 -21.33
C ASN A 247 -17.83 23.37 -20.63
N GLU A 248 -18.77 22.48 -20.94
CA GLU A 248 -20.08 22.42 -20.29
C GLU A 248 -20.00 21.94 -18.83
N VAL A 249 -19.13 20.97 -18.54
CA VAL A 249 -19.02 20.36 -17.20
C VAL A 249 -18.05 21.11 -16.29
N SER A 250 -16.95 21.64 -16.82
CA SER A 250 -15.92 22.31 -16.01
C SER A 250 -16.31 23.74 -15.61
N PHE A 251 -17.30 24.35 -16.27
CA PHE A 251 -17.84 25.67 -15.88
C PHE A 251 -18.75 25.63 -14.63
N PHE A 252 -19.10 24.45 -14.11
CA PHE A 252 -19.92 24.29 -12.91
C PHE A 252 -19.12 24.13 -11.60
N ILE A 253 -17.78 24.26 -11.64
CA ILE A 253 -16.89 24.15 -10.46
C ILE A 253 -16.24 25.52 -10.12
N HIS A 254 -16.97 26.61 -10.33
CA HIS A 254 -16.64 27.94 -9.79
C HIS A 254 -17.80 28.47 -8.95
#